data_AF-A0A822G9A1-F1
#
_entry.id   AF-A0A822G9A1-F1
#
_cell.length_a   1.000
_cell.length_b   1.000
_cell.length_c   1.000
_cell.angle_alpha   90.00
_cell.angle_beta   90.00
_cell.angle_gamma   90.00
#
_symmetry.space_group_name_H-M   'P 1'
#
loop_
_entity.id
_entity.type
_entity.pdbx_description
1 polymer ?
#
loop_
_entity_poly.entity_id
_entity_poly.type
_entity_poly.pdbx_seq_one_letter_code
_entity_poly.pdbx_strand_id
1 'polypeptide(L)' 'MGPTGCGKSSLLDLLADRKDREGLEGEILVNGKLRTQNYKYHVGYVVQDDI' A
#
# COMPACT_ATOMS: atom_id res chain seq x y z
N MET A 1 7.88 -8.27 9.30
CA MET A 1 7.90 -8.35 10.79
C MET A 1 8.68 -7.16 11.33
N GLY A 2 8.16 -6.47 12.35
CA GLY A 2 8.76 -5.28 12.94
C GLY A 2 7.97 -4.88 14.21
N PRO A 3 8.50 -4.03 15.09
CA PRO A 3 7.83 -3.68 16.34
C PRO A 3 6.52 -2.93 16.10
N THR A 4 5.58 -2.98 17.04
CA THR A 4 4.32 -2.21 16.98
C THR A 4 4.63 -0.73 16.79
N GLY A 5 3.88 -0.05 15.92
CA GLY A 5 4.09 1.37 15.61
C GLY A 5 5.17 1.68 14.56
N CYS A 6 5.92 0.69 14.06
CA CYS A 6 6.96 0.96 13.04
C CYS A 6 6.43 1.23 11.62
N GLY A 7 5.12 1.46 11.46
CA GLY A 7 4.51 1.83 10.17
C GLY A 7 4.21 0.67 9.21
N LYS A 8 4.21 -0.59 9.66
CA LYS A 8 3.87 -1.75 8.80
C LYS A 8 2.50 -1.63 8.14
N SER A 9 1.46 -1.41 8.94
CA SER A 9 0.10 -1.28 8.43
C SER A 9 -0.01 -0.04 7.52
N SER A 10 0.60 1.08 7.92
CA SER A 10 0.69 2.28 7.08
C SER A 10 1.31 2.02 5.70
N LEU A 11 2.40 1.25 5.63
CA LEU A 11 3.04 0.89 4.37
C LEU A 11 2.13 0.00 3.51
N LEU A 12 1.46 -0.98 4.12
CA LEU A 12 0.52 -1.85 3.41
C LEU A 12 -0.71 -1.10 2.89
N ASP A 13 -1.25 -0.17 3.68
CA ASP A 13 -2.37 0.68 3.28
C ASP A 13 -2.01 1.58 2.08
N LEU A 14 -0.78 2.12 2.07
CA LEU A 14 -0.24 2.87 0.93
C LEU A 14 -0.07 2.00 -0.31
N LEU A 15 0.47 0.79 -0.14
CA LEU A 15 0.58 -0.17 -1.23
C LEU A 15 -0.79 -0.64 -1.75
N ALA A 16 -1.85 -0.56 -0.94
CA ALA A 16 -3.21 -0.89 -1.33
C ALA A 16 -4.02 0.28 -1.92
N ASP A 17 -3.41 1.47 -2.10
CA ASP A 17 -4.12 2.72 -2.48
C ASP A 17 -5.30 3.05 -1.54
N ARG A 18 -5.17 2.74 -0.24
CA ARG A 18 -6.19 3.04 0.80
C ARG A 18 -5.87 4.27 1.65
N LYS A 19 -4.69 4.88 1.46
CA LYS A 19 -4.25 6.07 2.16
C LYS A 19 -3.73 7.09 1.14
N ASP A 20 -3.89 8.37 1.46
CA ASP A 20 -3.39 9.45 0.61
C ASP A 20 -1.87 9.36 0.44
N ARG A 21 -1.40 9.73 -0.75
CA ARG A 21 0.01 9.70 -1.13
C ARG A 21 0.69 11.04 -0.86
N GLU A 22 -0.03 11.99 -0.25
CA GLU A 22 0.52 13.26 0.17
C GLU A 22 1.72 13.06 1.11
N GLY A 23 2.87 13.62 0.73
CA GLY A 23 4.13 13.46 1.46
C GLY A 23 4.88 12.14 1.23
N LEU A 24 4.44 11.28 0.30
CA LEU A 24 5.26 10.15 -0.16
C LEU A 24 6.27 10.56 -1.22
N GLU A 25 7.47 10.03 -1.07
CA GLU A 25 8.53 10.07 -2.08
C GLU A 25 8.88 8.65 -2.53
N GLY A 26 9.35 8.53 -3.77
CA GLY A 26 9.75 7.26 -4.37
C GLY A 26 8.72 6.68 -5.35
N GLU A 27 9.14 5.64 -6.08
CA GLU A 27 8.36 5.00 -7.13
C GLU A 27 7.91 3.61 -6.72
N ILE A 28 6.67 3.25 -7.07
CA ILE A 28 6.17 1.89 -6.90
C ILE A 28 5.91 1.30 -8.29
N LEU A 29 6.70 0.27 -8.61
CA LEU A 29 6.62 -0.45 -9.87
C LEU A 29 5.90 -1.78 -9.68
N VAL A 30 5.07 -2.14 -10.65
CA VAL A 30 4.40 -3.43 -10.75
C VAL A 30 4.84 -4.04 -12.06
N ASN A 31 5.58 -5.15 -11.97
CA ASN A 31 6.20 -5.78 -13.14
C ASN A 31 7.05 -4.80 -13.97
N GLY A 32 7.81 -3.93 -13.30
CA GLY A 32 8.68 -2.94 -13.93
C GLY A 32 7.95 -1.73 -14.54
N LYS A 33 6.63 -1.61 -14.37
CA LYS A 33 5.84 -0.48 -14.86
C LYS A 33 5.27 0.34 -13.72
N LEU A 34 5.12 1.65 -13.94
CA LEU A 34 4.45 2.53 -12.98
C LEU A 34 3.00 2.08 -12.74
N ARG A 35 2.57 2.18 -11.48
CA ARG A 35 1.18 1.91 -11.10
C ARG A 35 0.25 2.88 -11.81
N THR A 36 -0.80 2.32 -12.42
CA THR A 36 -1.89 3.09 -13.03
C THR A 36 -3.04 3.24 -12.03
N GLN A 37 -3.97 4.17 -12.29
CA GLN A 37 -5.14 4.39 -11.42
C GLN A 37 -6.04 3.15 -11.23
N ASN A 38 -5.92 2.16 -12.12
CA ASN A 38 -6.67 0.91 -12.07
C ASN A 38 -6.00 -0.18 -11.21
N TYR A 39 -4.85 0.11 -10.60
CA TYR A 39 -4.10 -0.87 -9.80
C TYR A 39 -4.95 -1.55 -8.72
N LYS A 40 -5.86 -0.83 -8.07
CA LYS A 40 -6.77 -1.38 -7.05
C LYS A 40 -7.65 -2.54 -7.53
N TYR A 41 -7.87 -2.71 -8.84
CA TYR A 41 -8.63 -3.84 -9.40
C TYR A 41 -7.76 -5.06 -9.69
N HIS A 42 -6.43 -4.92 -9.62
CA HIS A 42 -5.46 -6.00 -9.87
C HIS A 42 -4.92 -6.61 -8.58
N VAL A 43 -5.24 -6.04 -7.42
CA VAL A 43 -4.73 -6.48 -6.12
C VAL A 43 -5.83 -6.64 -5.09
N GLY A 44 -5.66 -7.61 -4.19
CA GLY A 44 -6.47 -7.77 -3.00
C GLY A 44 -5.67 -7.36 -1.76
N TYR A 45 -6.31 -6.61 -0.85
CA TYR A 45 -5.74 -6.26 0.44
C TYR A 45 -6.70 -6.69 1.55
N VAL A 46 -6.21 -7.56 2.43
CA VAL A 46 -6.91 -8.01 3.65
C VAL A 46 -6.37 -7.19 4.81
N VAL A 47 -7.28 -6.53 5.53
CA VAL A 47 -6.93 -5.68 6.68
C VAL A 47 -6.59 -6.54 7.90
N GLN A 48 -5.92 -5.93 8.86
CA GLN A 48 -5.58 -6.59 10.12
C GLN A 48 -6.81 -6.78 11.05
N ASP A 49 -7.88 -6.01 10.86
CA ASP A 49 -9.10 -6.16 11.66
C ASP A 49 -9.88 -7.41 11.22
N ASP A 50 -9.87 -8.41 12.11
CA ASP A 50 -10.88 -9.46 12.15
C ASP A 50 -12.07 -8.92 12.96
N ILE A 51 -13.25 -8.81 12.35
CA ILE A 51 -14.50 -8.76 13.13
C ILE A 51 -14.80 -10.19 13.59
#